data_AF-A0A6J6UNL7-F1
#
_entry.id   AF-A0A6J6UNL7-F1
#
_cell.length_a   1.000
_cell.length_b   1.000
_cell.length_c   1.000
_cell.angle_alpha   90.00
_cell.angle_beta   90.00
_cell.angle_gamma   90.00
#
_symmetry.space_group_name_H-M   'P 1'
#
loop_
_entity.id
_entity.type
_entity.pdbx_description
1 polymer ?
#
loop_
_entity_poly.entity_id
_entity_poly.type
_entity_poly.pdbx_seq_one_letter_code
_entity_poly.pdbx_strand_id
1 'polypeptide(L)'
;MTHPMIDADDPLVADLLGGTIELVREAGGFVAPITRLVERGGQLSIESSAAAGEPLLRIPREAFVRVDRVEWSQDGDRIVIEQAPDDCGDLEWEMLYLQVALHNACSKIAWMRRTHPSLDPGLPEDLVDAVRAVVPSFRTPQMGAIDLLWANRCFRLPIEAGDPPERVLIPIVDLLNHHADGAVGDWDAASFQVATAPAFGTSECALDYGMERDAMEMAVVYGFAGSSRAASSTSAYDLESLGRIIELASLPGARASAQPLHQAATLLALALDDPPLHARDSRGGVVDAPADDDLG
;
A
#
# COMPACT_ATOMS: atom_id res chain seq x y z
N MET A 1 3.26 5.70 -32.46
CA MET A 1 3.61 5.87 -31.03
C MET A 1 3.72 4.46 -30.46
N THR A 2 4.74 4.17 -29.65
CA THR A 2 4.84 2.87 -28.96
C THR A 2 3.81 2.85 -27.83
N HIS A 3 2.99 1.80 -27.76
CA HIS A 3 2.05 1.60 -26.65
C HIS A 3 2.80 1.00 -25.46
N PRO A 4 2.40 1.27 -24.20
CA PRO A 4 2.96 0.60 -23.04
C PRO A 4 2.76 -0.91 -23.23
N MET A 5 3.75 -1.66 -22.77
CA MET A 5 3.75 -3.11 -22.92
C MET A 5 2.97 -3.74 -21.77
N ILE A 6 2.08 -4.67 -22.07
CA ILE A 6 1.39 -5.48 -21.06
C ILE A 6 2.02 -6.87 -21.09
N ASP A 7 2.38 -7.37 -19.92
CA ASP A 7 2.97 -8.69 -19.75
C ASP A 7 2.29 -9.41 -18.59
N ALA A 8 1.34 -10.27 -18.90
CA ALA A 8 0.56 -11.03 -17.94
C ALA A 8 0.67 -12.52 -18.23
N ASP A 9 0.64 -13.34 -17.18
CA ASP A 9 0.52 -14.79 -17.30
C ASP A 9 -0.91 -15.17 -17.76
N ASP A 10 -1.92 -14.39 -17.35
CA ASP A 10 -3.33 -14.56 -17.74
C ASP A 10 -3.73 -13.60 -18.89
N PRO A 11 -4.16 -14.11 -20.06
CA PRO A 11 -4.65 -13.29 -21.17
C PRO A 11 -5.84 -12.39 -20.80
N LEU A 12 -6.73 -12.84 -19.90
CA LEU A 12 -7.85 -12.01 -19.44
C LEU A 12 -7.33 -10.79 -18.67
N VAL A 13 -6.30 -10.96 -17.82
CA VAL A 13 -5.68 -9.84 -17.13
C VAL A 13 -5.02 -8.89 -18.12
N ALA A 14 -4.34 -9.43 -19.15
CA ALA A 14 -3.77 -8.59 -20.20
C ALA A 14 -4.82 -7.71 -20.91
N ASP A 15 -5.97 -8.29 -21.26
CA ASP A 15 -7.07 -7.57 -21.91
C ASP A 15 -7.68 -6.49 -20.99
N LEU A 16 -7.84 -6.80 -19.69
CA LEU A 16 -8.39 -5.86 -18.70
C LEU A 16 -7.44 -4.68 -18.45
N LEU A 17 -6.13 -4.92 -18.38
CA LEU A 17 -5.11 -3.88 -18.30
C LEU A 17 -5.09 -3.03 -19.59
N GLY A 18 -5.28 -3.66 -20.75
CA GLY A 18 -5.39 -2.98 -22.04
C GLY A 18 -6.58 -2.04 -22.09
N GLY A 19 -7.76 -2.54 -21.73
CA GLY A 19 -8.98 -1.73 -21.63
C GLY A 19 -8.83 -0.57 -20.64
N THR A 20 -8.18 -0.80 -19.50
CA THR A 20 -7.89 0.25 -18.51
C THR A 20 -7.03 1.38 -19.12
N ILE A 21 -5.95 1.03 -19.84
CA ILE A 21 -5.09 2.01 -20.51
C ILE A 21 -5.85 2.81 -21.56
N GLU A 22 -6.71 2.16 -22.35
CA GLU A 22 -7.50 2.85 -23.38
C GLU A 22 -8.50 3.83 -22.77
N LEU A 23 -9.21 3.48 -21.70
CA LEU A 23 -10.10 4.42 -21.01
C LEU A 23 -9.34 5.59 -20.37
N VAL A 24 -8.17 5.34 -19.77
CA VAL A 24 -7.32 6.42 -19.26
C VAL A 24 -6.92 7.37 -20.39
N ARG A 25 -6.59 6.86 -21.58
CA ARG A 25 -6.25 7.69 -22.75
C ARG A 25 -7.45 8.47 -23.28
N GLU A 26 -8.62 7.83 -23.34
CA GLU A 26 -9.86 8.48 -23.76
C GLU A 26 -10.19 9.67 -22.86
N ALA A 27 -9.96 9.54 -21.54
CA ALA A 27 -10.07 10.63 -20.58
C ALA A 27 -8.99 11.73 -20.71
N GLY A 28 -8.03 11.61 -21.63
CA GLY A 28 -6.91 12.54 -21.79
C GLY A 28 -5.74 12.28 -20.83
N GLY A 29 -5.65 11.07 -20.31
CA GLY A 29 -4.58 10.60 -19.45
C GLY A 29 -3.32 10.18 -20.20
N PHE A 30 -2.30 9.82 -19.43
CA PHE A 30 -0.99 9.45 -19.95
C PHE A 30 -0.41 8.29 -19.14
N VAL A 31 0.11 7.31 -19.88
CA VAL A 31 0.98 6.23 -19.38
C VAL A 31 2.22 6.27 -20.25
N ALA A 32 3.40 6.36 -19.64
CA ALA A 32 4.63 6.51 -20.40
C ALA A 32 4.82 5.34 -21.39
N PRO A 33 5.22 5.60 -22.65
CA PRO A 33 5.35 4.56 -23.69
C PRO A 33 6.33 3.43 -23.36
N ILE A 34 7.28 3.70 -22.47
CA ILE A 34 8.33 2.76 -22.03
C ILE A 34 7.98 2.07 -20.71
N THR A 35 6.74 2.22 -20.27
CA THR A 35 6.16 1.52 -19.12
C THR A 35 5.70 0.13 -19.52
N ARG A 36 5.93 -0.83 -18.63
CA ARG A 36 5.41 -2.17 -18.69
C ARG A 36 4.49 -2.43 -17.50
N LEU A 37 3.26 -2.87 -17.77
CA LEU A 37 2.33 -3.34 -16.74
C LEU A 37 2.49 -4.85 -16.66
N VAL A 38 2.85 -5.36 -15.48
CA VAL A 38 3.22 -6.76 -15.29
C VAL A 38 2.22 -7.45 -14.38
N GLU A 39 1.79 -8.65 -14.76
CA GLU A 39 1.04 -9.56 -13.90
C GLU A 39 1.77 -10.91 -13.78
N ARG A 40 1.92 -11.41 -12.55
CA ARG A 40 2.46 -12.74 -12.24
C ARG A 40 1.68 -13.39 -11.10
N GLY A 41 1.03 -14.52 -11.36
CA GLY A 41 0.28 -15.26 -10.34
C GLY A 41 -0.74 -14.43 -9.55
N GLY A 42 -1.41 -13.48 -10.22
CA GLY A 42 -2.37 -12.53 -9.66
C GLY A 42 -1.73 -11.32 -8.96
N GLN A 43 -0.41 -11.18 -8.95
CA GLN A 43 0.28 -9.97 -8.46
C GLN A 43 0.53 -9.01 -9.60
N LEU A 44 0.31 -7.72 -9.35
CA LEU A 44 0.44 -6.67 -10.35
C LEU A 44 1.59 -5.75 -9.95
N SER A 45 2.35 -5.29 -10.94
CA SER A 45 3.40 -4.29 -10.76
C SER A 45 3.56 -3.41 -12.01
N ILE A 46 4.33 -2.34 -11.87
CA ILE A 46 4.73 -1.47 -12.99
C ILE A 46 6.25 -1.45 -13.07
N GLU A 47 6.76 -1.68 -14.27
CA GLU A 47 8.17 -1.46 -14.59
C GLU A 47 8.33 -0.32 -15.59
N SER A 48 9.45 0.40 -15.51
CA SER A 48 9.80 1.42 -16.50
C SER A 48 11.30 1.47 -16.73
N SER A 49 11.67 1.82 -17.97
CA SER A 49 13.06 2.13 -18.34
C SER A 49 13.32 3.64 -18.41
N ALA A 50 12.34 4.46 -18.02
CA ALA A 50 12.49 5.91 -17.92
C ALA A 50 13.52 6.29 -16.84
N ALA A 51 14.11 7.47 -16.97
CA ALA A 51 15.00 7.97 -15.92
C ALA A 51 14.19 8.34 -14.67
N ALA A 52 14.80 8.21 -13.48
CA ALA A 52 14.17 8.60 -12.23
C ALA A 52 13.74 10.08 -12.29
N GLY A 53 12.51 10.36 -11.84
CA GLY A 53 11.89 11.68 -11.88
C GLY A 53 11.17 12.03 -13.20
N GLU A 54 11.32 11.23 -14.27
CA GLU A 54 10.55 11.44 -15.49
C GLU A 54 9.07 11.07 -15.30
N PRO A 55 8.13 11.70 -16.01
CA PRO A 55 6.70 11.38 -15.91
C PRO A 55 6.42 9.90 -16.22
N LEU A 56 5.76 9.20 -15.29
CA LEU A 56 5.37 7.81 -15.46
C LEU A 56 3.88 7.71 -15.81
N LEU A 57 3.02 8.29 -14.96
CA LEU A 57 1.56 8.25 -15.07
C LEU A 57 0.97 9.65 -14.88
N ARG A 58 -0.11 9.93 -15.60
CA ARG A 58 -1.06 11.01 -15.30
C ARG A 58 -2.47 10.49 -15.54
N ILE A 59 -3.22 10.31 -14.47
CA ILE A 59 -4.58 9.77 -14.50
C ILE A 59 -5.57 10.93 -14.28
N PRO A 60 -6.41 11.27 -15.28
CA PRO A 60 -7.42 12.32 -15.14
C PRO A 60 -8.46 11.93 -14.09
N ARG A 61 -9.03 12.94 -13.42
CA ARG A 61 -10.07 12.77 -12.42
C ARG A 61 -11.27 11.98 -12.93
N GLU A 62 -11.63 12.18 -14.20
CA GLU A 62 -12.75 11.52 -14.87
C GLU A 62 -12.59 9.99 -14.90
N ALA A 63 -11.35 9.49 -14.83
CA ALA A 63 -11.04 8.06 -14.80
C ALA A 63 -10.96 7.47 -13.38
N PHE A 64 -11.19 8.25 -12.33
CA PHE A 64 -11.21 7.73 -10.96
C PHE A 64 -12.49 6.96 -10.70
N VAL A 65 -12.42 5.99 -9.77
CA VAL A 65 -13.58 5.21 -9.33
C VAL A 65 -13.87 5.53 -7.87
N ARG A 66 -15.04 6.12 -7.59
CA ARG A 66 -15.48 6.50 -6.24
C ARG A 66 -16.08 5.29 -5.51
N VAL A 67 -15.21 4.49 -4.88
CA VAL A 67 -15.60 3.20 -4.30
C VAL A 67 -16.54 3.32 -3.10
N ASP A 68 -16.56 4.46 -2.41
CA ASP A 68 -17.45 4.70 -1.26
C ASP A 68 -18.91 4.91 -1.68
N ARG A 69 -19.16 5.18 -2.96
CA ARG A 69 -20.51 5.37 -3.49
C ARG A 69 -21.17 4.08 -3.96
N VAL A 70 -20.41 2.99 -3.99
CA VAL A 70 -20.84 1.67 -4.45
C VAL A 70 -21.17 0.80 -3.24
N GLU A 71 -22.31 0.10 -3.29
CA GLU A 71 -22.66 -0.94 -2.33
C GLU A 71 -22.02 -2.26 -2.77
N TRP A 72 -21.20 -2.82 -1.88
CA TRP A 72 -20.40 -4.02 -2.16
C TRP A 72 -20.91 -5.21 -1.37
N SER A 73 -20.97 -6.36 -2.01
CA SER A 73 -21.21 -7.62 -1.30
C SER A 73 -20.02 -7.97 -0.43
N GLN A 74 -20.27 -8.27 0.84
CA GLN A 74 -19.24 -8.70 1.80
C GLN A 74 -19.04 -10.23 1.80
N ASP A 75 -19.86 -10.95 1.04
CA ASP A 75 -19.90 -12.40 1.03
C ASP A 75 -19.03 -12.98 -0.09
N GLY A 76 -18.23 -13.98 0.30
CA GLY A 76 -17.40 -14.76 -0.62
C GLY A 76 -16.02 -14.18 -0.92
N ASP A 77 -15.45 -14.69 -2.01
CA ASP A 77 -14.05 -14.52 -2.40
C ASP A 77 -13.88 -13.64 -3.64
N ARG A 78 -14.93 -12.90 -4.02
CA ARG A 78 -14.98 -12.05 -5.20
C ARG A 78 -15.55 -10.69 -4.83
N ILE A 79 -15.17 -9.68 -5.59
CA ILE A 79 -15.76 -8.35 -5.56
C ILE A 79 -17.06 -8.41 -6.37
N VAL A 80 -18.17 -8.07 -5.74
CA VAL A 80 -19.50 -8.03 -6.35
C VAL A 80 -20.13 -6.69 -6.03
N ILE A 81 -20.59 -5.99 -7.08
CA ILE A 81 -21.37 -4.76 -6.97
C ILE A 81 -22.81 -5.19 -6.70
N GLU A 82 -23.37 -4.76 -5.56
CA GLU A 82 -24.79 -4.98 -5.24
C GLU A 82 -25.64 -3.83 -5.78
N GLN A 83 -25.17 -2.59 -5.53
CA GLN A 83 -25.76 -1.37 -6.07
C GLN A 83 -24.65 -0.39 -6.40
N ALA A 84 -24.86 0.43 -7.40
CA ALA A 84 -24.01 1.57 -7.68
C ALA A 84 -24.89 2.76 -8.10
N PRO A 85 -24.38 3.99 -7.92
CA PRO A 85 -25.21 5.17 -7.98
C PRO A 85 -25.55 5.54 -9.42
N ASP A 86 -26.76 6.05 -9.64
CA ASP A 86 -27.26 6.41 -10.97
C ASP A 86 -26.55 7.61 -11.60
N ASP A 87 -25.84 8.42 -10.80
CA ASP A 87 -25.09 9.61 -11.24
C ASP A 87 -23.59 9.35 -11.45
N CYS A 88 -23.18 8.08 -11.51
CA CYS A 88 -21.85 7.70 -11.98
C CYS A 88 -21.77 7.95 -13.49
N GLY A 89 -20.71 8.62 -13.94
CA GLY A 89 -20.53 8.93 -15.36
C GLY A 89 -20.19 7.68 -16.17
N ASP A 90 -20.47 7.69 -17.48
CA ASP A 90 -20.25 6.52 -18.35
C ASP A 90 -18.81 5.97 -18.26
N LEU A 91 -17.81 6.86 -18.27
CA LEU A 91 -16.39 6.46 -18.18
C LEU A 91 -16.04 5.87 -16.80
N GLU A 92 -16.55 6.45 -15.72
CA GLU A 92 -16.35 5.93 -14.36
C GLU A 92 -17.02 4.55 -14.20
N TRP A 93 -18.20 4.36 -14.81
CA TRP A 93 -18.89 3.07 -14.83
C TRP A 93 -18.08 1.99 -15.52
N GLU A 94 -17.59 2.26 -16.73
CA GLU A 94 -16.76 1.32 -17.47
C GLU A 94 -15.47 1.00 -16.73
N MET A 95 -14.84 2.03 -16.13
CA MET A 95 -13.66 1.85 -15.30
C MET A 95 -13.95 1.01 -14.05
N LEU A 96 -15.05 1.25 -13.35
CA LEU A 96 -15.49 0.46 -12.19
C LEU A 96 -15.60 -1.03 -12.55
N TYR A 97 -16.29 -1.36 -13.64
CA TYR A 97 -16.43 -2.75 -14.07
C TYR A 97 -15.09 -3.39 -14.46
N LEU A 98 -14.23 -2.67 -15.18
CA LEU A 98 -12.90 -3.16 -15.53
C LEU A 98 -12.04 -3.42 -14.30
N GLN A 99 -12.03 -2.50 -13.33
CA GLN A 99 -11.27 -2.67 -12.09
C GLN A 99 -11.80 -3.83 -11.25
N VAL A 100 -13.12 -3.99 -11.12
CA VAL A 100 -13.73 -5.14 -10.44
C VAL A 100 -13.35 -6.45 -11.14
N ALA A 101 -13.41 -6.49 -12.47
CA ALA A 101 -13.01 -7.66 -13.25
C ALA A 101 -11.53 -7.98 -13.07
N LEU A 102 -10.65 -6.97 -13.11
CA LEU A 102 -9.20 -7.12 -12.96
C LEU A 102 -8.82 -7.70 -11.60
N HIS A 103 -9.36 -7.13 -10.52
CA HIS A 103 -9.10 -7.60 -9.17
C HIS A 103 -9.65 -9.01 -8.92
N ASN A 104 -10.79 -9.35 -9.54
CA ASN A 104 -11.35 -10.70 -9.49
C ASN A 104 -10.51 -11.71 -10.28
N ALA A 105 -10.03 -11.35 -11.48
CA ALA A 105 -9.13 -12.20 -12.27
C ALA A 105 -7.82 -12.47 -11.51
N CYS A 106 -7.31 -11.45 -10.81
CA CYS A 106 -6.16 -11.56 -9.91
C CYS A 106 -6.47 -12.27 -8.58
N SER A 107 -7.71 -12.72 -8.34
CA SER A 107 -8.15 -13.39 -7.10
C SER A 107 -7.81 -12.60 -5.82
N LYS A 108 -7.86 -11.25 -5.86
CA LYS A 108 -7.35 -10.40 -4.77
C LYS A 108 -8.02 -10.67 -3.43
N ILE A 109 -9.35 -10.83 -3.39
CA ILE A 109 -10.06 -11.11 -2.13
C ILE A 109 -9.70 -12.50 -1.58
N ALA A 110 -9.71 -13.52 -2.43
CA ALA A 110 -9.32 -14.87 -2.03
C ALA A 110 -7.87 -14.91 -1.50
N TRP A 111 -6.95 -14.20 -2.17
CA TRP A 111 -5.57 -14.06 -1.75
C TRP A 111 -5.47 -13.34 -0.40
N MET A 112 -6.09 -12.15 -0.26
CA MET A 112 -6.06 -11.36 0.97
C MET A 112 -6.61 -12.14 2.18
N ARG A 113 -7.70 -12.90 2.02
CA ARG A 113 -8.22 -13.73 3.13
C ARG A 113 -7.22 -14.79 3.61
N ARG A 114 -6.31 -15.25 2.75
CA ARG A 114 -5.28 -16.26 3.09
C ARG A 114 -3.98 -15.65 3.60
N THR A 115 -3.63 -14.44 3.18
CA THR A 115 -2.31 -13.84 3.42
C THR A 115 -2.35 -12.61 4.32
N HIS A 116 -3.51 -11.97 4.51
CA HIS A 116 -3.61 -10.77 5.33
C HIS A 116 -3.87 -11.15 6.80
N PRO A 117 -2.99 -10.76 7.75
CA PRO A 117 -3.13 -11.13 9.16
C PRO A 117 -4.48 -10.71 9.77
N SER A 118 -5.02 -9.55 9.38
CA SER A 118 -6.32 -9.08 9.89
C SER A 118 -7.55 -9.83 9.34
N LEU A 119 -7.42 -10.60 8.25
CA LEU A 119 -8.54 -11.31 7.61
C LEU A 119 -8.53 -12.82 7.83
N ASP A 120 -7.40 -13.43 8.17
CA ASP A 120 -7.31 -14.89 8.30
C ASP A 120 -7.94 -15.40 9.61
N PRO A 121 -9.13 -16.02 9.59
CA PRO A 121 -9.75 -16.54 10.81
C PRO A 121 -8.99 -17.73 11.41
N GLY A 122 -8.06 -18.32 10.64
CA GLY A 122 -7.24 -19.45 11.03
C GLY A 122 -5.91 -19.09 11.66
N LEU A 123 -5.63 -17.80 11.91
CA LEU A 123 -4.45 -17.36 12.66
C LEU A 123 -4.61 -17.77 14.14
N PRO A 124 -3.59 -18.38 14.77
CA PRO A 124 -3.66 -18.78 16.18
C PRO A 124 -3.99 -17.61 17.13
N GLU A 125 -4.88 -17.82 18.11
CA GLU A 125 -5.31 -16.74 19.01
C GLU A 125 -4.17 -16.24 19.90
N ASP A 126 -3.22 -17.09 20.27
CA ASP A 126 -2.03 -16.68 21.03
C ASP A 126 -1.15 -15.71 20.23
N LEU A 127 -1.03 -15.88 18.92
CA LEU A 127 -0.36 -14.93 18.03
C LEU A 127 -1.18 -13.64 17.91
N VAL A 128 -2.51 -13.74 17.79
CA VAL A 128 -3.39 -12.57 17.76
C VAL A 128 -3.24 -11.74 19.05
N ASP A 129 -3.24 -12.38 20.21
CA ASP A 129 -3.08 -11.74 21.52
C ASP A 129 -1.70 -11.11 21.68
N ALA A 130 -0.64 -11.80 21.23
CA ALA A 130 0.71 -11.25 21.23
C ALA A 130 0.82 -9.99 20.36
N VAL A 131 0.19 -9.98 19.18
CA VAL A 131 0.14 -8.78 18.32
C VAL A 131 -0.72 -7.68 18.96
N ARG A 132 -1.86 -8.01 19.60
CA ARG A 132 -2.69 -7.02 20.31
C ARG A 132 -1.99 -6.37 21.50
N ALA A 133 -1.06 -7.08 22.15
CA ALA A 133 -0.25 -6.51 23.22
C ALA A 133 0.60 -5.33 22.75
N VAL A 134 1.02 -5.34 21.47
CA VAL A 134 1.85 -4.28 20.87
C VAL A 134 1.07 -3.33 19.95
N VAL A 135 0.01 -3.81 19.30
CA VAL A 135 -0.91 -3.04 18.45
C VAL A 135 -2.35 -3.31 18.90
N PRO A 136 -2.88 -2.57 19.90
CA PRO A 136 -4.18 -2.86 20.51
C PRO A 136 -5.38 -2.84 19.56
N SER A 137 -5.28 -2.12 18.44
CA SER A 137 -6.32 -2.04 17.41
C SER A 137 -6.35 -3.27 16.48
N PHE A 138 -5.42 -4.23 16.60
CA PHE A 138 -5.39 -5.39 15.71
C PHE A 138 -6.71 -6.19 15.79
N ARG A 139 -7.38 -6.26 14.62
CA ARG A 139 -8.72 -6.85 14.42
C ARG A 139 -9.86 -6.17 15.22
N THR A 140 -9.70 -4.91 15.62
CA THR A 140 -10.72 -4.17 16.40
C THR A 140 -10.93 -2.75 15.86
N PRO A 141 -12.05 -2.45 15.18
CA PRO A 141 -13.08 -3.40 14.73
C PRO A 141 -12.56 -4.33 13.62
N GLN A 142 -13.22 -5.47 13.42
CA GLN A 142 -12.92 -6.35 12.29
C GLN A 142 -13.48 -5.74 11.00
N MET A 143 -12.61 -5.52 10.01
CA MET A 143 -13.00 -5.03 8.69
C MET A 143 -13.33 -6.20 7.75
N GLY A 144 -14.30 -6.00 6.87
CA GLY A 144 -14.57 -6.90 5.75
C GLY A 144 -13.41 -6.91 4.75
N ALA A 145 -13.29 -7.99 3.96
CA ALA A 145 -12.20 -8.12 3.00
C ALA A 145 -12.26 -7.06 1.89
N ILE A 146 -13.46 -6.65 1.47
CA ILE A 146 -13.67 -5.59 0.48
C ILE A 146 -13.26 -4.23 1.05
N ASP A 147 -13.69 -3.92 2.27
CA ASP A 147 -13.32 -2.65 2.91
C ASP A 147 -11.80 -2.53 3.08
N LEU A 148 -11.15 -3.64 3.44
CA LEU A 148 -9.71 -3.69 3.57
C LEU A 148 -9.00 -3.58 2.21
N LEU A 149 -9.52 -4.21 1.14
CA LEU A 149 -9.00 -4.05 -0.22
C LEU A 149 -8.99 -2.57 -0.60
N TRP A 150 -10.11 -1.87 -0.41
CA TRP A 150 -10.23 -0.47 -0.75
C TRP A 150 -9.45 0.45 0.17
N ALA A 151 -9.34 0.13 1.47
CA ALA A 151 -8.47 0.87 2.38
C ALA A 151 -6.99 0.84 1.96
N ASN A 152 -6.55 -0.23 1.30
CA ASN A 152 -5.15 -0.44 0.92
C ASN A 152 -4.83 -0.06 -0.53
N ARG A 153 -5.84 0.32 -1.34
CA ARG A 153 -5.68 0.64 -2.76
C ARG A 153 -6.22 2.00 -3.17
N CYS A 154 -7.06 2.61 -2.33
CA CYS A 154 -7.68 3.90 -2.63
C CYS A 154 -6.94 5.04 -1.94
N PHE A 155 -6.95 6.19 -2.60
CA PHE A 155 -6.57 7.47 -2.02
C PHE A 155 -7.79 8.13 -1.40
N ARG A 156 -7.60 8.97 -0.38
CA ARG A 156 -8.66 9.85 0.12
C ARG A 156 -8.49 11.23 -0.48
N LEU A 157 -9.29 11.56 -1.49
CA LEU A 157 -9.18 12.82 -2.23
C LEU A 157 -10.53 13.56 -2.24
N PRO A 158 -10.52 14.90 -2.20
CA PRO A 158 -11.70 15.68 -2.53
C PRO A 158 -11.87 15.69 -4.06
N ILE A 159 -12.99 15.11 -4.56
CA ILE A 159 -13.27 15.05 -6.00
C ILE A 159 -13.55 16.45 -6.56
N GLU A 160 -14.35 17.25 -5.86
CA GLU A 160 -14.57 18.66 -6.16
C GLU A 160 -13.98 19.57 -5.09
N ALA A 161 -13.70 20.81 -5.47
CA ALA A 161 -13.15 21.79 -4.55
C ALA A 161 -14.15 22.11 -3.42
N GLY A 162 -13.78 21.79 -2.19
CA GLY A 162 -14.59 22.04 -0.99
C GLY A 162 -15.37 20.83 -0.50
N ASP A 163 -15.38 19.72 -1.23
CA ASP A 163 -16.02 18.48 -0.80
C ASP A 163 -15.21 17.77 0.28
N PRO A 164 -15.86 17.00 1.17
CA PRO A 164 -15.15 16.10 2.07
C PRO A 164 -14.40 15.02 1.24
N PRO A 165 -13.16 14.66 1.61
CA PRO A 165 -12.44 13.59 0.93
C PRO A 165 -13.17 12.25 1.03
N GLU A 166 -13.27 11.54 -0.10
CA GLU A 166 -13.80 10.18 -0.18
C GLU A 166 -12.73 9.20 -0.71
N ARG A 167 -12.93 7.89 -0.53
CA ARG A 167 -12.01 6.89 -1.10
C ARG A 167 -12.22 6.78 -2.61
N VAL A 168 -11.13 6.96 -3.34
CA VAL A 168 -11.08 6.87 -4.79
C VAL A 168 -10.00 5.90 -5.21
N LEU A 169 -10.37 4.94 -6.04
CA LEU A 169 -9.40 4.11 -6.74
C LEU A 169 -8.91 4.89 -7.96
N ILE A 170 -7.59 5.01 -8.09
CA ILE A 170 -6.95 5.64 -9.24
C ILE A 170 -6.35 4.51 -10.08
N PRO A 171 -6.98 4.16 -11.22
CA PRO A 171 -6.56 3.01 -12.03
C PRO A 171 -5.10 3.13 -12.44
N ILE A 172 -4.43 1.98 -12.57
CA ILE A 172 -2.99 1.87 -12.92
C ILE A 172 -2.08 2.32 -11.78
N VAL A 173 -2.39 3.39 -11.06
CA VAL A 173 -1.61 3.81 -9.87
C VAL A 173 -1.65 2.73 -8.79
N ASP A 174 -2.77 2.00 -8.65
CA ASP A 174 -2.92 0.91 -7.68
C ASP A 174 -2.08 -0.35 -7.97
N LEU A 175 -1.40 -0.38 -9.12
CA LEU A 175 -0.41 -1.41 -9.47
C LEU A 175 0.99 -1.08 -8.93
N LEU A 176 1.25 0.16 -8.52
CA LEU A 176 2.54 0.54 -7.94
C LEU A 176 2.63 -0.04 -6.53
N ASN A 177 3.63 -0.87 -6.28
CA ASN A 177 3.91 -1.37 -4.94
C ASN A 177 4.54 -0.29 -4.07
N HIS A 178 4.42 -0.45 -2.76
CA HIS A 178 5.00 0.49 -1.81
C HIS A 178 6.53 0.34 -1.70
N HIS A 179 7.25 1.47 -1.69
CA HIS A 179 8.62 1.56 -1.20
C HIS A 179 8.86 2.95 -0.58
N ALA A 180 9.71 3.03 0.45
CA ALA A 180 10.01 4.30 1.14
C ALA A 180 10.76 5.32 0.26
N ASP A 181 11.49 4.84 -0.74
CA ASP A 181 12.13 5.64 -1.79
C ASP A 181 11.31 5.67 -3.09
N GLY A 182 10.02 5.30 -3.02
CA GLY A 182 9.10 5.40 -4.15
C GLY A 182 8.75 6.86 -4.49
N ALA A 183 8.04 7.04 -5.60
CA ALA A 183 7.54 8.35 -5.99
C ALA A 183 6.42 8.80 -5.04
N VAL A 184 6.36 10.09 -4.75
CA VAL A 184 5.18 10.69 -4.09
C VAL A 184 4.19 11.06 -5.18
N GLY A 185 2.94 10.61 -5.02
CA GLY A 185 1.87 10.99 -5.94
C GLY A 185 1.47 12.45 -5.77
N ASP A 186 1.20 13.13 -6.88
CA ASP A 186 0.78 14.54 -6.90
C ASP A 186 -0.65 14.68 -7.43
N TRP A 187 -1.49 15.43 -6.73
CA TRP A 187 -2.91 15.64 -7.06
C TRP A 187 -3.19 17.14 -7.23
N ASP A 188 -3.60 17.54 -8.43
CA ASP A 188 -3.82 18.95 -8.80
C ASP A 188 -5.30 19.33 -9.01
N ALA A 189 -6.22 18.56 -8.43
CA ALA A 189 -7.68 18.63 -8.64
C ALA A 189 -8.18 18.16 -10.02
N ALA A 190 -7.32 18.07 -11.04
CA ALA A 190 -7.70 17.61 -12.37
C ALA A 190 -7.12 16.24 -12.72
N SER A 191 -5.96 15.89 -12.15
CA SER A 191 -5.28 14.62 -12.41
C SER A 191 -4.34 14.20 -11.27
N PHE A 192 -4.15 12.90 -11.13
CA PHE A 192 -3.15 12.31 -10.26
C PHE A 192 -1.92 11.92 -11.07
N GLN A 193 -0.76 12.38 -10.64
CA GLN A 193 0.50 12.24 -11.36
C GLN A 193 1.51 11.45 -10.54
N VAL A 194 2.28 10.61 -11.22
CA VAL A 194 3.37 9.84 -10.61
C VAL A 194 4.58 9.94 -11.52
N ALA A 195 5.74 10.23 -10.92
CA ALA A 195 7.03 10.20 -11.58
C ALA A 195 7.68 8.81 -11.46
N THR A 196 8.65 8.52 -12.32
CA THR A 196 9.39 7.26 -12.32
C THR A 196 10.28 7.19 -11.09
N ALA A 197 10.18 6.11 -10.30
CA ALA A 197 11.01 5.85 -9.13
C ALA A 197 11.35 4.35 -9.00
N PRO A 198 12.46 3.88 -9.58
CA PRO A 198 12.88 2.48 -9.54
C PRO A 198 13.50 2.15 -8.18
N ALA A 199 12.66 1.83 -7.20
CA ALA A 199 13.08 1.81 -5.80
C ALA A 199 13.60 0.44 -5.32
N PHE A 200 13.38 -0.62 -6.10
CA PHE A 200 13.74 -2.00 -5.72
C PHE A 200 15.10 -2.47 -6.25
N GLY A 201 15.92 -1.57 -6.80
CA GLY A 201 17.15 -1.95 -7.51
C GLY A 201 16.89 -2.68 -8.83
N THR A 202 15.66 -2.64 -9.32
CA THR A 202 15.18 -3.20 -10.60
C THR A 202 14.52 -2.10 -11.43
N SER A 203 13.88 -2.44 -12.55
CA SER A 203 13.02 -1.53 -13.32
C SER A 203 11.65 -1.29 -12.68
N GLU A 204 11.31 -2.02 -11.60
CA GLU A 204 10.02 -1.87 -10.92
C GLU A 204 9.92 -0.49 -10.25
N CYS A 205 8.87 0.23 -10.62
CA CYS A 205 8.55 1.53 -10.05
C CYS A 205 7.71 1.37 -8.79
N ALA A 206 7.99 2.18 -7.79
CA ALA A 206 7.29 2.16 -6.52
C ALA A 206 6.61 3.50 -6.23
N LEU A 207 5.60 3.44 -5.38
CA LEU A 207 4.97 4.61 -4.79
C LEU A 207 5.33 4.68 -3.30
N ASP A 208 5.71 5.86 -2.82
CA ASP A 208 5.68 6.13 -1.39
C ASP A 208 4.22 6.47 -1.01
N TYR A 209 3.60 5.60 -0.22
CA TYR A 209 2.23 5.79 0.22
C TYR A 209 2.14 6.87 1.31
N GLY A 210 3.24 7.52 1.68
CA GLY A 210 3.29 8.59 2.68
C GLY A 210 2.96 8.09 4.09
N MET A 211 3.24 6.82 4.35
CA MET A 211 2.86 6.17 5.60
C MET A 211 3.95 6.39 6.63
N GLU A 212 3.63 7.16 7.68
CA GLU A 212 4.41 7.18 8.91
C GLU A 212 4.05 5.97 9.77
N ARG A 213 4.36 4.77 9.27
CA ARG A 213 4.06 3.50 9.93
C ARG A 213 5.31 2.66 10.09
N ASP A 214 5.45 2.07 11.27
CA ASP A 214 6.48 1.08 11.49
C ASP A 214 6.12 -0.28 10.88
N ALA A 215 7.07 -1.22 10.88
CA ALA A 215 6.90 -2.50 10.21
C ALA A 215 5.72 -3.32 10.78
N MET A 216 5.38 -3.19 12.07
CA MET A 216 4.27 -3.92 12.67
C MET A 216 2.93 -3.33 12.26
N GLU A 217 2.81 -2.00 12.27
CA GLU A 217 1.63 -1.32 11.75
C GLU A 217 1.42 -1.62 10.27
N MET A 218 2.50 -1.68 9.49
CA MET A 218 2.47 -2.08 8.08
C MET A 218 1.91 -3.50 7.90
N ALA A 219 2.39 -4.46 8.69
CA ALA A 219 1.91 -5.84 8.62
C ALA A 219 0.42 -5.95 8.99
N VAL A 220 -0.02 -5.21 10.01
CA VAL A 220 -1.40 -5.22 10.49
C VAL A 220 -2.37 -4.54 9.52
N VAL A 221 -1.98 -3.43 8.90
CA VAL A 221 -2.87 -2.63 8.05
C VAL A 221 -2.83 -3.09 6.59
N TYR A 222 -1.64 -3.38 6.05
CA TYR A 222 -1.45 -3.66 4.63
C TYR A 222 -1.11 -5.12 4.32
N GLY A 223 -0.83 -5.94 5.33
CA GLY A 223 -0.52 -7.35 5.15
C GLY A 223 0.87 -7.62 4.56
N PHE A 224 1.80 -6.68 4.71
CA PHE A 224 3.22 -6.87 4.38
C PHE A 224 4.09 -6.10 5.39
N ALA A 225 5.34 -6.54 5.55
CA ALA A 225 6.34 -5.80 6.32
C ALA A 225 7.41 -5.28 5.36
N GLY A 226 7.74 -3.99 5.47
CA GLY A 226 8.82 -3.36 4.71
C GLY A 226 9.80 -2.67 5.66
N SER A 227 11.01 -2.41 5.17
CA SER A 227 11.98 -1.54 5.84
C SER A 227 11.63 -0.07 5.61
N SER A 228 10.37 0.31 5.85
CA SER A 228 9.99 1.73 5.85
C SER A 228 10.90 2.47 6.82
N ARG A 229 11.19 3.76 6.53
CA ARG A 229 11.98 4.60 7.43
C ARG A 229 11.37 4.46 8.81
N ALA A 230 12.10 3.82 9.73
CA ALA A 230 11.59 3.47 11.03
C ALA A 230 10.92 4.70 11.62
N ALA A 231 9.59 4.67 11.72
CA ALA A 231 8.88 5.69 12.45
C ALA A 231 9.52 5.74 13.85
N SER A 232 9.61 6.94 14.40
CA SER A 232 10.17 7.25 15.72
C SER A 232 9.49 6.51 16.90
N SER A 233 8.71 5.46 16.66
CA SER A 233 7.92 4.68 17.62
C SER A 233 8.70 3.53 18.27
N THR A 234 10.01 3.37 18.01
CA THR A 234 10.83 2.28 18.61
C THR A 234 10.80 2.23 20.13
N SER A 235 10.31 3.27 20.82
CA SER A 235 10.09 3.26 22.27
C SER A 235 8.88 2.45 22.75
N ALA A 236 8.01 1.97 21.84
CA ALA A 236 6.77 1.27 22.21
C ALA A 236 6.90 -0.26 22.29
N TYR A 237 7.96 -0.84 21.71
CA TYR A 237 8.14 -2.29 21.64
C TYR A 237 9.26 -2.74 22.56
N ASP A 238 9.06 -3.86 23.25
CA ASP A 238 10.11 -4.56 23.97
C ASP A 238 10.48 -5.87 23.25
N LEU A 239 11.73 -6.31 23.43
CA LEU A 239 12.27 -7.50 22.76
C LEU A 239 11.55 -8.80 23.17
N GLU A 240 10.98 -8.87 24.37
CA GLU A 240 10.25 -10.05 24.83
C GLU A 240 8.94 -10.20 24.04
N SER A 241 8.16 -9.12 23.90
CA SER A 241 6.94 -9.09 23.10
C SER A 241 7.21 -9.41 21.63
N LEU A 242 8.25 -8.82 21.03
CA LEU A 242 8.62 -9.12 19.63
C LEU A 242 9.11 -10.55 19.45
N GLY A 243 9.93 -11.04 20.38
CA GLY A 243 10.41 -12.43 20.39
C GLY A 243 9.27 -13.44 20.46
N ARG A 244 8.23 -13.13 21.25
CA ARG A 244 7.02 -13.96 21.34
C ARG A 244 6.27 -14.03 20.02
N ILE A 245 6.11 -12.91 19.31
CA ILE A 245 5.47 -12.87 17.98
C ILE A 245 6.28 -13.71 16.97
N ILE A 246 7.61 -13.58 16.97
CA ILE A 246 8.51 -14.36 16.09
C ILE A 246 8.36 -15.86 16.35
N GLU A 247 8.40 -16.28 17.61
CA GLU A 247 8.27 -17.69 18.01
C GLU A 247 6.94 -18.27 17.50
N LEU A 248 5.83 -17.60 17.82
CA LEU A 248 4.49 -18.05 17.47
C LEU A 248 4.24 -18.08 15.95
N ALA A 249 4.70 -17.06 15.23
CA ALA A 249 4.57 -16.98 13.79
C ALA A 249 5.47 -17.98 13.04
N SER A 250 6.45 -18.59 13.72
CA SER A 250 7.38 -19.60 13.17
C SER A 250 6.99 -21.05 13.48
N LEU A 251 5.91 -21.28 14.21
CA LEU A 251 5.49 -22.63 14.59
C LEU A 251 5.25 -23.51 13.35
N PRO A 252 5.54 -24.83 13.42
CA PRO A 252 5.27 -25.73 12.31
C PRO A 252 3.80 -25.68 11.86
N GLY A 253 3.58 -25.45 10.56
CA GLY A 253 2.24 -25.29 10.01
C GLY A 253 1.65 -23.88 10.16
N ALA A 254 2.48 -22.88 10.52
CA ALA A 254 2.08 -21.47 10.50
C ALA A 254 1.40 -21.09 9.17
N ARG A 255 0.33 -20.30 9.30
CA ARG A 255 -0.43 -19.78 8.16
C ARG A 255 0.43 -18.80 7.36
N ALA A 256 0.15 -18.69 6.06
CA ALA A 256 0.80 -17.66 5.22
C ALA A 256 0.59 -16.24 5.77
N SER A 257 -0.57 -15.99 6.38
CA SER A 257 -0.90 -14.72 7.05
C SER A 257 -0.06 -14.41 8.30
N ALA A 258 0.70 -15.36 8.84
CA ALA A 258 1.64 -15.10 9.93
C ALA A 258 2.96 -14.48 9.43
N GLN A 259 3.29 -14.65 8.15
CA GLN A 259 4.57 -14.22 7.58
C GLN A 259 4.81 -12.71 7.70
N PRO A 260 3.84 -11.82 7.39
CA PRO A 260 4.04 -10.37 7.57
C PRO A 260 4.34 -10.00 9.02
N LEU A 261 3.67 -10.63 9.98
CA LEU A 261 3.88 -10.39 11.42
C LEU A 261 5.27 -10.83 11.87
N HIS A 262 5.71 -12.02 11.42
CA HIS A 262 7.06 -12.51 11.67
C HIS A 262 8.12 -11.53 11.14
N GLN A 263 7.99 -11.14 9.86
CA GLN A 263 8.92 -10.22 9.21
C GLN A 263 8.97 -8.87 9.94
N ALA A 264 7.81 -8.31 10.30
CA ALA A 264 7.71 -7.07 11.05
C ALA A 264 8.40 -7.14 12.41
N ALA A 265 8.09 -8.16 13.20
CA ALA A 265 8.68 -8.34 14.52
C ALA A 265 10.21 -8.53 14.44
N THR A 266 10.69 -9.26 13.43
CA THR A 266 12.12 -9.45 13.18
C THR A 266 12.82 -8.13 12.85
N LEU A 267 12.25 -7.32 11.94
CA LEU A 267 12.81 -6.02 11.57
C LEU A 267 12.90 -5.08 12.78
N LEU A 268 11.86 -5.04 13.60
CA LEU A 268 11.84 -4.21 14.81
C LEU A 268 12.81 -4.70 15.88
N ALA A 269 12.94 -6.02 16.09
CA ALA A 269 13.88 -6.58 17.05
C ALA A 269 15.33 -6.25 16.66
N LEU A 270 15.68 -6.39 15.37
CA LEU A 270 16.99 -6.01 14.86
C LEU A 270 17.29 -4.52 15.05
N ALA A 271 16.31 -3.65 14.83
CA ALA A 271 16.46 -2.21 15.03
C ALA A 271 16.65 -1.81 16.50
N LEU A 272 16.13 -2.60 17.45
CA LEU A 272 16.32 -2.39 18.89
C LEU A 272 17.69 -2.90 19.38
N ASP A 273 18.20 -3.99 18.81
CA ASP A 273 19.50 -4.57 19.15
C ASP A 273 20.68 -3.74 18.61
N ASP A 274 20.52 -3.08 17.45
CA ASP A 274 21.52 -2.20 16.85
C ASP A 274 20.95 -0.79 16.60
N PRO A 275 20.74 0.02 17.66
CA PRO A 275 20.16 1.35 17.50
C PRO A 275 21.09 2.22 16.65
N PRO A 276 20.56 2.97 15.67
CA PRO A 276 21.36 3.78 14.76
C PRO A 276 22.27 4.73 15.54
N LEU A 277 23.52 4.84 15.12
CA LEU A 277 24.60 5.60 15.78
C LEU A 277 24.22 7.04 16.19
N HIS A 278 23.27 7.67 15.49
CA HIS A 278 22.79 9.03 15.78
C HIS A 278 21.91 9.15 17.03
N ALA A 279 21.37 8.06 17.58
CA ALA A 279 20.59 8.08 18.83
C ALA A 279 21.47 8.02 20.09
N ARG A 280 22.79 7.79 19.95
CA ARG A 280 23.71 7.63 21.09
C ARG A 280 24.24 8.95 21.68
N ASP A 281 23.97 10.10 21.05
CA ASP A 281 24.63 11.37 21.40
C ASP A 281 23.76 12.40 22.16
N SER A 282 22.56 12.05 22.60
CA SER A 282 21.68 12.97 23.36
C SER A 282 21.89 12.95 24.88
N ARG A 283 22.90 12.24 25.40
CA ARG A 283 23.23 12.20 26.85
C ARG A 283 24.70 12.42 27.17
N GLY A 284 25.40 13.25 26.40
CA GLY A 284 26.82 13.55 26.64
C GLY A 284 27.14 15.04 26.65
N GLY A 285 27.24 15.63 27.85
CA GLY A 285 28.04 16.83 28.08
C GLY A 285 27.28 18.15 28.20
N VAL A 286 26.75 18.43 29.40
CA VAL A 286 26.80 19.81 29.92
C VAL A 286 28.28 20.10 30.13
N VAL A 287 28.89 20.80 29.18
CA VAL A 287 30.18 21.46 29.42
C VAL A 287 29.84 22.78 30.10
N ASP A 288 30.14 22.87 31.39
CA ASP A 288 30.14 24.15 32.11
C ASP A 288 31.04 25.13 31.36
N ALA A 289 30.44 26.19 30.83
CA ALA A 289 31.19 27.33 30.32
C ALA A 289 31.81 28.07 31.51
N PRO A 290 33.09 28.46 31.46
CA PRO A 290 33.67 29.33 32.48
C PRO A 290 33.00 30.71 32.41
N ALA A 291 32.71 31.27 33.58
CA ALA A 291 32.26 32.63 33.74
C ALA A 291 33.37 33.60 33.27
N ASP A 292 33.07 34.39 32.24
CA ASP A 292 33.84 35.59 31.91
C ASP A 292 33.40 36.73 32.82
N ASP A 293 34.24 37.01 33.81
CA ASP A 293 34.45 38.38 34.30
C ASP A 293 35.16 39.15 33.18
N ASP A 294 34.55 40.20 32.62
CA ASP A 294 35.17 41.53 32.63
C ASP A 294 34.25 42.63 32.08
N LEU A 295 34.17 43.68 32.87
CA LEU A 295 33.51 44.95 32.61
C LEU A 295 34.45 45.86 31.81
N GLY A 296 33.93 46.42 30.72
CA GLY A 296 34.37 47.66 30.08
C GLY A 296 33.16 48.53 29.78
#